data_AF-A0A6G1DLW2-F1
#
_entry.id   AF-A0A6G1DLW2-F1
#
_cell.length_a   1.000
_cell.length_b   1.000
_cell.length_c   1.000
_cell.angle_alpha   90.00
_cell.angle_beta   90.00
_cell.angle_gamma   90.00
#
_symmetry.space_group_name_H-M   'P 1'
#
loop_
_entity.id
_entity.type
_entity.pdbx_description
1 polymer ?
#
loop_
_entity_poly.entity_id
_entity_poly.type
_entity_poly.pdbx_seq_one_letter_code
_entity_poly.pdbx_strand_id
1 'polypeptide(L)'
;MSDGAQATAAVAAAAATAAGFAMPRVGMGTAVQGPKPEPIRRAVLKAIEVGYRHFDTAAHYETEAPIGEAAAEAVRTGAIASRGDLFITSKLWCSDAHRDRVLPALRQTLRNLQMEYVDLYLVHWPVSLKPDRYKAPFTADDFEPFDMQAVWEAMEECHRLGLAKAIGVCNFSCKKLQALLSFATIPPAVIQVEVNPVWQQRKLRGLCREKGIQICAYSPLGASGTHWGSDSVMGSAVLRDIAQSKGNTVAQVCLRWVYEQGDCLIVKSFDEARMRENLDIVGWELTEEERRRIAGIPQRKINRALRFVSEHGPYKSLDELWDGEI
;
A
#
# COMPACT_ATOMS: atom_id res chain seq x y z
N MET A 1 33.14 -31.42 -0.79
CA MET A 1 32.69 -30.57 -1.90
C MET A 1 31.18 -30.44 -1.75
N SER A 2 30.73 -29.37 -1.10
CA SER A 2 29.32 -29.13 -0.82
C SER A 2 28.73 -28.31 -1.96
N ASP A 3 27.85 -28.92 -2.74
CA ASP A 3 27.01 -28.22 -3.71
C ASP A 3 26.06 -27.28 -2.96
N GLY A 4 26.42 -25.99 -2.94
CA GLY A 4 25.54 -24.91 -2.53
C GLY A 4 24.53 -24.66 -3.63
N ALA A 5 23.41 -25.37 -3.59
CA ALA A 5 22.24 -25.01 -4.36
C ALA A 5 21.71 -23.67 -3.82
N GLN A 6 22.09 -22.55 -4.45
CA GLN A 6 21.37 -21.30 -4.31
C GLN A 6 19.97 -21.52 -4.90
N ALA A 7 18.99 -21.76 -4.03
CA ALA A 7 17.59 -21.67 -4.39
C ALA A 7 17.33 -20.24 -4.85
N THR A 8 17.28 -20.03 -6.16
CA THR A 8 16.72 -18.82 -6.75
C THR A 8 15.27 -18.74 -6.30
N ALA A 9 14.99 -17.86 -5.33
CA ALA A 9 13.62 -17.57 -4.92
C ALA A 9 12.83 -17.16 -6.16
N ALA A 10 11.77 -17.90 -6.48
CA ALA A 10 10.89 -17.54 -7.58
C ALA A 10 10.34 -16.12 -7.30
N VAL A 11 10.69 -15.17 -8.18
CA VAL A 11 10.24 -13.79 -8.05
C VAL A 11 8.74 -13.75 -8.28
N ALA A 12 7.99 -13.16 -7.37
CA ALA A 12 6.56 -12.94 -7.55
C ALA A 12 6.31 -12.21 -8.87
N ALA A 13 5.49 -12.79 -9.74
CA ALA A 13 5.18 -12.22 -11.06
C ALA A 13 4.61 -10.81 -10.91
N ALA A 14 4.88 -9.93 -11.86
CA ALA A 14 4.27 -8.60 -11.89
C ALA A 14 2.78 -8.69 -12.27
N ALA A 15 1.94 -7.83 -11.71
CA ALA A 15 0.59 -7.61 -12.17
C ALA A 15 0.63 -6.66 -13.37
N ALA A 16 0.02 -7.08 -14.48
CA ALA A 16 -0.27 -6.17 -15.59
C ALA A 16 -1.47 -5.31 -15.20
N THR A 17 -1.28 -4.00 -15.12
CA THR A 17 -2.38 -3.07 -14.88
C THR A 17 -3.02 -2.65 -16.20
N ALA A 18 -4.30 -2.25 -16.18
CA ALA A 18 -4.95 -1.70 -17.37
C ALA A 18 -4.26 -0.44 -17.91
N ALA A 19 -3.47 0.23 -17.05
CA ALA A 19 -2.61 1.36 -17.41
C ALA A 19 -1.28 0.95 -18.07
N GLY A 20 -1.07 -0.34 -18.37
CA GLY A 20 0.04 -0.82 -19.20
C GLY A 20 1.40 -0.91 -18.50
N PHE A 21 1.46 -0.76 -17.17
CA PHE A 21 2.71 -0.94 -16.42
C PHE A 21 2.73 -2.26 -15.62
N ALA A 22 3.94 -2.81 -15.46
CA ALA A 22 4.18 -4.01 -14.68
C ALA A 22 4.47 -3.65 -13.21
N MET A 23 3.54 -3.98 -12.31
CA MET A 23 3.67 -3.73 -10.87
C MET A 23 4.12 -5.00 -10.14
N PRO A 24 5.29 -5.05 -9.47
CA PRO A 24 5.65 -6.22 -8.67
C PRO A 24 4.60 -6.48 -7.60
N ARG A 25 4.13 -7.74 -7.52
CA ARG A 25 2.96 -8.10 -6.70
C ARG A 25 3.26 -8.15 -5.21
N VAL A 26 4.52 -8.23 -4.81
CA VAL A 26 4.94 -8.16 -3.41
C VAL A 26 5.83 -6.93 -3.23
N GLY A 27 5.34 -5.98 -2.43
CA GLY A 27 6.03 -4.75 -2.08
C GLY A 27 6.35 -4.67 -0.59
N MET A 28 7.43 -3.96 -0.27
CA MET A 28 7.82 -3.66 1.09
C MET A 28 7.19 -2.35 1.55
N GLY A 29 6.35 -2.43 2.58
CA GLY A 29 5.79 -1.25 3.24
C GLY A 29 6.79 -0.58 4.18
N THR A 30 6.74 0.76 4.28
CA THR A 30 7.65 1.54 5.13
C THR A 30 6.96 2.37 6.20
N ALA A 31 5.64 2.25 6.37
CA ALA A 31 4.92 2.87 7.47
C ALA A 31 5.40 2.29 8.82
N VAL A 32 5.78 3.16 9.76
CA VAL A 32 6.27 2.79 11.10
C VAL A 32 5.53 3.56 12.19
N GLN A 33 5.42 2.96 13.36
CA GLN A 33 5.01 3.64 14.59
C GLN A 33 6.22 3.83 15.51
N GLY A 34 6.28 4.95 16.22
CA GLY A 34 7.31 5.24 17.22
C GLY A 34 8.61 5.80 16.62
N PRO A 35 9.66 5.97 17.43
CA PRO A 35 10.98 6.38 16.93
C PRO A 35 11.45 5.37 15.88
N LYS A 36 11.97 5.87 14.75
CA LYS A 36 12.40 5.07 13.60
C LYS A 36 13.58 4.17 14.03
N PRO A 37 13.40 2.84 14.20
CA PRO A 37 14.45 1.99 14.74
C PRO A 37 15.47 1.66 13.64
N GLU A 38 16.77 1.93 13.89
CA GLU A 38 17.90 1.80 12.94
C GLU A 38 17.67 2.46 11.55
N PRO A 39 18.72 2.71 10.74
CA PRO A 39 18.51 3.47 9.51
C PRO A 39 17.66 2.63 8.55
N ILE A 40 16.40 3.03 8.34
CA ILE A 40 15.42 2.46 7.38
C ILE A 40 16.08 2.16 6.04
N ARG A 41 17.05 2.98 5.64
CA ARG A 41 17.95 2.77 4.50
C ARG A 41 18.55 1.36 4.47
N ARG A 42 19.13 0.87 5.57
CA ARG A 42 19.74 -0.48 5.65
C ARG A 42 18.70 -1.57 5.44
N ALA A 43 17.50 -1.41 6.01
CA ALA A 43 16.43 -2.37 5.82
C ALA A 43 15.93 -2.39 4.37
N VAL A 44 15.81 -1.22 3.73
CA VAL A 44 15.46 -1.11 2.31
C VAL A 44 16.54 -1.71 1.42
N LEU A 45 17.81 -1.41 1.67
CA LEU A 45 18.93 -2.01 0.93
C LEU A 45 18.92 -3.54 1.06
N LYS A 46 18.69 -4.05 2.27
CA LYS A 46 18.58 -5.49 2.48
C LYS A 46 17.39 -6.10 1.75
N ALA A 47 16.26 -5.42 1.73
CA ALA A 47 15.09 -5.84 0.96
C ALA A 47 15.40 -5.92 -0.54
N ILE A 48 16.16 -4.97 -1.10
CA ILE A 48 16.63 -5.03 -2.49
C ILE A 48 17.49 -6.29 -2.72
N GLU A 49 18.45 -6.55 -1.82
CA GLU A 49 19.36 -7.71 -1.91
C GLU A 49 18.61 -9.05 -1.84
N VAL A 50 17.55 -9.15 -1.03
CA VAL A 50 16.75 -10.40 -0.94
C VAL A 50 15.74 -10.56 -2.07
N GLY A 51 15.57 -9.55 -2.93
CA GLY A 51 14.77 -9.64 -4.16
C GLY A 51 13.53 -8.75 -4.23
N TYR A 52 13.28 -7.86 -3.26
CA TYR A 52 12.20 -6.88 -3.40
C TYR A 52 12.52 -5.91 -4.54
N ARG A 53 11.51 -5.64 -5.35
CA ARG A 53 11.54 -4.65 -6.43
C ARG A 53 10.42 -3.62 -6.32
N HIS A 54 9.64 -3.65 -5.24
CA HIS A 54 8.56 -2.71 -5.01
C HIS A 54 8.63 -2.17 -3.57
N PHE A 55 8.65 -0.85 -3.42
CA PHE A 55 8.67 -0.15 -2.14
C PHE A 55 7.52 0.84 -2.04
N ASP A 56 6.78 0.76 -0.94
CA ASP A 56 5.66 1.63 -0.64
C ASP A 56 6.01 2.58 0.52
N THR A 57 5.93 3.88 0.24
CA THR A 57 6.16 4.98 1.18
C THR A 57 5.06 6.03 1.07
N ALA A 58 5.20 7.11 1.82
CA ALA A 58 4.38 8.31 1.74
C ALA A 58 5.17 9.46 2.36
N ALA A 59 4.93 10.69 1.91
CA ALA A 59 5.47 11.88 2.54
C ALA A 59 5.19 11.90 4.06
N HIS A 60 3.98 11.45 4.47
CA HIS A 60 3.58 11.40 5.88
C HIS A 60 4.38 10.40 6.73
N TYR A 61 4.96 9.36 6.12
CA TYR A 61 5.76 8.37 6.86
C TYR A 61 7.16 8.91 7.16
N GLU A 62 7.59 9.96 6.44
CA GLU A 62 8.93 10.51 6.52
C GLU A 62 10.01 9.44 6.29
N THR A 63 9.77 8.52 5.35
CA THR A 63 10.67 7.42 4.97
C THR A 63 11.19 7.52 3.54
N GLU A 64 10.84 8.58 2.82
CA GLU A 64 11.25 8.81 1.43
C GLU A 64 12.78 8.94 1.27
N ALA A 65 13.43 9.79 2.07
CA ALA A 65 14.88 10.00 1.96
C ALA A 65 15.71 8.71 2.16
N PRO A 66 15.47 7.91 3.22
CA PRO A 66 16.14 6.61 3.36
C PRO A 66 15.94 5.63 2.19
N ILE A 67 14.78 5.67 1.52
CA ILE A 67 14.54 4.85 0.32
C ILE A 67 15.37 5.35 -0.86
N GLY A 68 15.42 6.66 -1.06
CA GLY A 68 16.24 7.29 -2.10
C GLY A 68 17.71 6.93 -1.96
N GLU A 69 18.25 7.09 -0.74
CA GLU A 69 19.64 6.75 -0.42
C GLU A 69 19.94 5.27 -0.66
N ALA A 70 19.04 4.36 -0.25
CA ALA A 70 19.21 2.92 -0.45
C ALA A 70 19.16 2.53 -1.93
N ALA A 71 18.26 3.13 -2.72
CA ALA A 71 18.18 2.88 -4.15
C ALA A 71 19.45 3.36 -4.88
N ALA A 72 19.94 4.55 -4.56
CA ALA A 72 21.17 5.09 -5.13
C ALA A 72 22.39 4.22 -4.76
N GLU A 73 22.45 3.74 -3.52
CA GLU A 73 23.48 2.80 -3.09
C GLU A 73 23.39 1.46 -3.83
N ALA A 74 22.20 0.89 -3.97
CA ALA A 74 21.99 -0.37 -4.67
C ALA A 74 22.41 -0.30 -6.15
N VAL A 75 22.18 0.83 -6.83
CA VAL A 75 22.70 1.07 -8.19
C VAL A 75 24.22 1.14 -8.17
N ARG A 76 24.80 1.93 -7.26
CA ARG A 76 26.26 2.12 -7.16
C ARG A 76 27.01 0.83 -6.85
N THR A 77 26.44 -0.05 -6.04
CA THR A 77 27.04 -1.36 -5.69
C THR A 77 26.72 -2.46 -6.71
N GLY A 78 25.87 -2.19 -7.71
CA GLY A 78 25.44 -3.17 -8.70
C GLY A 78 24.43 -4.20 -8.20
N ALA A 79 23.81 -3.97 -7.03
CA ALA A 79 22.71 -4.81 -6.54
C ALA A 79 21.46 -4.74 -7.44
N ILE A 80 21.31 -3.61 -8.14
CA ILE A 80 20.38 -3.40 -9.27
C ILE A 80 21.12 -2.65 -10.38
N ALA A 81 20.69 -2.81 -11.62
CA ALA A 81 21.33 -2.17 -12.77
C ALA A 81 20.97 -0.68 -12.87
N SER A 82 19.74 -0.32 -12.51
CA SER A 82 19.28 1.07 -12.56
C SER A 82 18.12 1.35 -11.61
N ARG A 83 17.79 2.63 -11.40
CA ARG A 83 16.55 3.04 -10.72
C ARG A 83 15.31 2.41 -11.35
N GLY A 84 15.31 2.16 -12.65
CA GLY A 84 14.19 1.54 -13.38
C GLY A 84 13.87 0.11 -12.94
N ASP A 85 14.76 -0.57 -12.22
CA ASP A 85 14.51 -1.91 -11.68
C ASP A 85 13.60 -1.89 -10.45
N LEU A 86 13.35 -0.71 -9.87
CA LEU A 86 12.49 -0.55 -8.70
C LEU A 86 11.15 0.08 -9.08
N PHE A 87 10.10 -0.36 -8.40
CA PHE A 87 8.78 0.24 -8.40
C PHE A 87 8.59 1.01 -7.09
N ILE A 88 8.51 2.33 -7.15
CA ILE A 88 8.39 3.19 -5.97
C ILE A 88 7.00 3.85 -5.94
N THR A 89 6.27 3.58 -4.87
CA THR A 89 4.98 4.21 -4.58
C THR A 89 5.14 5.27 -3.49
N SER A 90 4.68 6.51 -3.72
CA SER A 90 4.49 7.51 -2.66
C SER A 90 3.05 8.06 -2.68
N LYS A 91 2.71 8.89 -1.68
CA LYS A 91 1.33 9.33 -1.44
C LYS A 91 1.23 10.81 -1.07
N LEU A 92 0.26 11.48 -1.65
CA LEU A 92 -0.18 12.85 -1.33
C LEU A 92 -0.88 12.87 0.02
N TRP A 93 -0.35 13.61 0.99
CA TRP A 93 -0.95 13.73 2.32
C TRP A 93 -2.13 14.70 2.34
N CYS A 94 -2.99 14.58 3.35
CA CYS A 94 -4.24 15.34 3.47
C CYS A 94 -4.03 16.86 3.51
N SER A 95 -2.93 17.36 4.09
CA SER A 95 -2.61 18.79 4.14
C SER A 95 -2.21 19.38 2.77
N ASP A 96 -1.90 18.50 1.82
CA ASP A 96 -1.54 18.86 0.45
C ASP A 96 -2.63 18.44 -0.56
N ALA A 97 -3.76 17.91 -0.09
CA ALA A 97 -4.92 17.53 -0.90
C ALA A 97 -5.73 18.77 -1.32
N HIS A 98 -5.05 19.68 -2.03
CA HIS A 98 -5.56 20.93 -2.58
C HIS A 98 -4.98 21.11 -3.99
N ARG A 99 -5.78 21.63 -4.93
CA ARG A 99 -5.43 21.71 -6.36
C ARG A 99 -4.01 22.23 -6.62
N ASP A 100 -3.67 23.34 -6.00
CA ASP A 100 -2.41 24.08 -6.17
C ASP A 100 -1.24 23.45 -5.40
N ARG A 101 -1.49 22.51 -4.50
CA ARG A 101 -0.49 21.87 -3.63
C ARG A 101 -0.05 20.49 -4.09
N VAL A 102 -0.86 19.78 -4.89
CA VAL A 102 -0.54 18.42 -5.36
C VAL A 102 0.81 18.34 -6.07
N LEU A 103 1.03 19.19 -7.08
CA LEU A 103 2.27 19.19 -7.85
C LEU A 103 3.50 19.62 -7.01
N PRO A 104 3.44 20.70 -6.19
CA PRO A 104 4.51 21.01 -5.24
C PRO A 104 4.84 19.86 -4.27
N ALA A 105 3.82 19.16 -3.75
CA ALA A 105 4.01 18.04 -2.84
C ALA A 105 4.73 16.87 -3.52
N LEU A 106 4.32 16.48 -4.73
CA LEU A 106 5.04 15.46 -5.50
C LEU A 106 6.49 15.87 -5.78
N ARG A 107 6.74 17.12 -6.17
CA ARG A 107 8.12 17.61 -6.37
C ARG A 107 8.95 17.54 -5.10
N GLN A 108 8.35 17.76 -3.92
CA GLN A 108 9.05 17.57 -2.64
C GLN A 108 9.34 16.09 -2.38
N THR A 109 8.37 15.20 -2.60
CA THR A 109 8.57 13.74 -2.55
C THR A 109 9.74 13.31 -3.45
N LEU A 110 9.81 13.79 -4.68
CA LEU A 110 10.89 13.48 -5.62
C LEU A 110 12.25 13.99 -5.17
N ARG A 111 12.31 15.20 -4.57
CA ARG A 111 13.53 15.71 -3.93
C ARG A 111 13.97 14.82 -2.77
N ASN A 112 13.04 14.43 -1.89
CA ASN A 112 13.34 13.54 -0.77
C ASN A 112 13.88 12.20 -1.26
N LEU A 113 13.22 11.60 -2.25
CA LEU A 113 13.60 10.32 -2.86
C LEU A 113 14.87 10.42 -3.72
N GLN A 114 15.32 11.62 -4.10
CA GLN A 114 16.40 11.83 -5.08
C GLN A 114 16.10 11.14 -6.42
N MET A 115 14.87 11.28 -6.90
CA MET A 115 14.36 10.62 -8.12
C MET A 115 13.70 11.63 -9.05
N GLU A 116 13.68 11.33 -10.34
CA GLU A 116 12.98 12.15 -11.35
C GLU A 116 11.49 11.81 -11.45
N TYR A 117 11.12 10.59 -11.05
CA TYR A 117 9.74 10.12 -11.06
C TYR A 117 9.47 9.08 -9.95
N VAL A 118 8.20 8.95 -9.59
CA VAL A 118 7.66 7.77 -8.88
C VAL A 118 6.90 6.89 -9.86
N ASP A 119 6.91 5.59 -9.63
CA ASP A 119 6.17 4.64 -10.46
C ASP A 119 4.67 4.75 -10.20
N LEU A 120 4.29 5.07 -8.96
CA LEU A 120 2.91 5.29 -8.54
C LEU A 120 2.79 6.44 -7.53
N TYR A 121 1.85 7.35 -7.77
CA TYR A 121 1.49 8.40 -6.80
C TYR A 121 0.01 8.31 -6.41
N LEU A 122 -0.26 8.24 -5.10
CA LEU A 122 -1.61 7.98 -4.60
C LEU A 122 -2.16 9.15 -3.77
N VAL A 123 -3.44 9.48 -3.91
CA VAL A 123 -4.16 10.28 -2.90
C VAL A 123 -4.29 9.44 -1.64
N HIS A 124 -3.64 9.82 -0.52
CA HIS A 124 -3.51 8.93 0.65
C HIS A 124 -4.83 8.72 1.41
N TRP A 125 -5.69 9.73 1.46
CA TRP A 125 -7.02 9.67 2.06
C TRP A 125 -7.96 10.64 1.34
N PRO A 126 -9.27 10.37 1.24
CA PRO A 126 -10.26 11.31 0.72
C PRO A 126 -10.58 12.41 1.75
N VAL A 127 -9.56 13.16 2.18
CA VAL A 127 -9.62 14.16 3.26
C VAL A 127 -8.70 15.32 2.89
N SER A 128 -9.18 16.56 3.07
CA SER A 128 -8.33 17.75 3.09
C SER A 128 -8.18 18.28 4.51
N LEU A 129 -6.94 18.61 4.86
CA LEU A 129 -6.60 19.35 6.07
C LEU A 129 -6.03 20.70 5.68
N LYS A 130 -6.06 21.66 6.61
CA LYS A 130 -5.33 22.92 6.46
C LYS A 130 -3.84 22.64 6.16
N PRO A 131 -3.19 23.43 5.29
CA PRO A 131 -1.82 23.19 4.85
C PRO A 131 -0.76 23.04 5.95
N ASP A 132 -0.94 23.68 7.10
CA ASP A 132 -0.03 23.64 8.25
C ASP A 132 -0.31 22.48 9.21
N ARG A 133 -1.36 21.68 8.96
CA ARG A 133 -1.83 20.62 9.87
C ARG A 133 -1.43 19.23 9.39
N TYR A 134 -0.22 18.81 9.73
CA TYR A 134 0.38 17.57 9.20
C TYR A 134 0.23 16.33 10.10
N LYS A 135 0.14 16.51 11.43
CA LYS A 135 0.10 15.40 12.41
C LYS A 135 -1.11 15.55 13.35
N ALA A 136 -1.66 14.41 13.73
CA ALA A 136 -2.75 14.31 14.70
C ALA A 136 -2.26 14.64 16.13
N PRO A 137 -3.16 14.96 17.10
CA PRO A 137 -4.61 14.98 16.99
C PRO A 137 -5.13 16.13 16.12
N PHE A 138 -6.19 15.86 15.36
CA PHE A 138 -6.89 16.86 14.55
C PHE A 138 -8.14 17.34 15.28
N THR A 139 -8.44 18.63 15.19
CA THR A 139 -9.73 19.21 15.62
C THR A 139 -10.64 19.43 14.40
N ALA A 140 -11.92 19.70 14.64
CA ALA A 140 -12.86 20.02 13.55
C ALA A 140 -12.38 21.19 12.67
N ASP A 141 -11.74 22.19 13.29
CA ASP A 141 -11.20 23.36 12.58
C ASP A 141 -9.99 23.05 11.70
N ASP A 142 -9.37 21.87 11.83
CA ASP A 142 -8.22 21.49 11.00
C ASP A 142 -8.63 21.00 9.61
N PHE A 143 -9.92 20.70 9.40
CA PHE A 143 -10.42 20.13 8.15
C PHE A 143 -10.89 21.20 7.17
N GLU A 144 -10.71 20.90 5.89
CA GLU A 144 -11.25 21.70 4.79
C GLU A 144 -12.07 20.79 3.85
N PRO A 145 -13.00 21.35 3.06
CA PRO A 145 -13.74 20.56 2.08
C PRO A 145 -12.79 19.85 1.11
N PHE A 146 -12.92 18.53 0.99
CA PHE A 146 -12.13 17.75 0.03
C PHE A 146 -12.73 17.91 -1.38
N ASP A 147 -12.15 18.81 -2.18
CA ASP A 147 -12.46 18.93 -3.60
C ASP A 147 -11.78 17.80 -4.40
N MET A 148 -12.47 16.65 -4.44
CA MET A 148 -11.98 15.45 -5.10
C MET A 148 -11.65 15.68 -6.58
N GLN A 149 -12.45 16.49 -7.29
CA GLN A 149 -12.23 16.76 -8.70
C GLN A 149 -10.98 17.60 -8.92
N ALA A 150 -10.83 18.70 -8.20
CA ALA A 150 -9.68 19.58 -8.36
C ALA A 150 -8.36 18.90 -7.92
N VAL A 151 -8.39 18.07 -6.88
CA VAL A 151 -7.23 17.25 -6.49
C VAL A 151 -6.90 16.24 -7.58
N TRP A 152 -7.90 15.54 -8.13
CA TRP A 152 -7.64 14.55 -9.17
C TRP A 152 -7.10 15.17 -10.46
N GLU A 153 -7.65 16.29 -10.93
CA GLU A 153 -7.14 17.02 -12.10
C GLU A 153 -5.65 17.41 -11.94
N ALA A 154 -5.22 17.72 -10.71
CA ALA A 154 -3.82 18.01 -10.41
C ALA A 154 -2.95 16.74 -10.31
N MET A 155 -3.51 15.60 -9.88
CA MET A 155 -2.85 14.29 -9.98
C MET A 155 -2.65 13.89 -11.45
N GLU A 156 -3.64 14.12 -12.31
CA GLU A 156 -3.53 13.89 -13.75
C GLU A 156 -2.43 14.75 -14.38
N GLU A 157 -2.28 16.00 -13.94
CA GLU A 157 -1.17 16.85 -14.39
C GLU A 157 0.20 16.29 -13.95
N CYS A 158 0.32 15.77 -12.73
CA CYS A 158 1.53 15.09 -12.27
C CYS A 158 1.89 13.90 -13.17
N HIS A 159 0.88 13.18 -13.66
CA HIS A 159 1.06 12.09 -14.62
C HIS A 159 1.47 12.60 -16.00
N ARG A 160 0.79 13.61 -16.55
CA ARG A 160 1.11 14.21 -17.87
C ARG A 160 2.53 14.76 -17.92
N LEU A 161 3.02 15.34 -16.83
CA LEU A 161 4.39 15.82 -16.68
C LEU A 161 5.43 14.69 -16.54
N GLY A 162 5.00 13.43 -16.46
CA GLY A 162 5.89 12.25 -16.35
C GLY A 162 6.52 12.05 -14.97
N LEU A 163 6.13 12.87 -13.98
CA LEU A 163 6.62 12.83 -12.59
C LEU A 163 6.03 11.65 -11.80
N ALA A 164 4.84 11.19 -12.19
CA ALA A 164 4.24 9.95 -11.72
C ALA A 164 3.86 9.07 -12.93
N LYS A 165 4.45 7.88 -13.05
CA LYS A 165 4.14 6.98 -14.18
C LYS A 165 2.72 6.44 -14.12
N ALA A 166 2.17 6.30 -12.92
CA ALA A 166 0.77 6.03 -12.67
C ALA A 166 0.25 6.84 -11.49
N ILE A 167 -1.07 7.05 -11.47
CA ILE A 167 -1.77 7.71 -10.38
C ILE A 167 -2.91 6.84 -9.87
N GLY A 168 -3.25 7.01 -8.60
CA GLY A 168 -4.29 6.22 -7.94
C GLY A 168 -4.75 6.84 -6.64
N VAL A 169 -5.51 6.06 -5.88
CA VAL A 169 -6.08 6.49 -4.61
C VAL A 169 -5.87 5.47 -3.51
N CYS A 170 -5.92 5.91 -2.27
CA CYS A 170 -5.94 5.08 -1.08
C CYS A 170 -7.23 5.32 -0.31
N ASN A 171 -7.76 4.30 0.35
CA ASN A 171 -8.86 4.44 1.31
C ASN A 171 -10.17 5.03 0.74
N PHE A 172 -10.43 4.85 -0.55
CA PHE A 172 -11.72 5.19 -1.15
C PHE A 172 -12.69 4.01 -0.97
N SER A 173 -13.94 4.30 -0.61
CA SER A 173 -15.05 3.35 -0.68
C SER A 173 -15.47 3.13 -2.14
N CYS A 174 -16.36 2.16 -2.41
CA CYS A 174 -16.90 1.99 -3.75
C CYS A 174 -17.62 3.25 -4.25
N LYS A 175 -18.37 3.93 -3.38
CA LYS A 175 -19.11 5.16 -3.74
C LYS A 175 -18.16 6.30 -4.10
N LYS A 176 -17.11 6.52 -3.31
CA LYS A 176 -16.09 7.55 -3.60
C LYS A 176 -15.30 7.22 -4.87
N LEU A 177 -14.97 5.95 -5.09
CA LEU A 177 -14.30 5.50 -6.31
C LEU A 177 -15.17 5.69 -7.56
N GLN A 178 -16.47 5.38 -7.48
CA GLN A 178 -17.41 5.64 -8.58
C GLN A 178 -17.58 7.13 -8.85
N ALA A 179 -17.65 7.96 -7.81
CA ALA A 179 -17.71 9.41 -7.95
C ALA A 179 -16.49 9.93 -8.72
N LEU A 180 -15.28 9.51 -8.32
CA LEU A 180 -14.03 9.82 -9.01
C LEU A 180 -14.06 9.44 -10.50
N LEU A 181 -14.47 8.21 -10.79
CA LEU A 181 -14.54 7.70 -12.17
C LEU A 181 -15.53 8.45 -13.05
N SER A 182 -16.48 9.19 -12.49
CA SER A 182 -17.48 9.92 -13.28
C SER A 182 -16.94 11.18 -13.96
N PHE A 183 -15.82 11.73 -13.46
CA PHE A 183 -15.18 12.93 -14.00
C PHE A 183 -13.70 12.75 -14.33
N ALA A 184 -13.05 11.65 -13.91
CA ALA A 184 -11.65 11.38 -14.21
C ALA A 184 -11.41 11.25 -15.73
N THR A 185 -10.48 12.04 -16.25
CA THR A 185 -9.99 11.88 -17.63
C THR A 185 -8.99 10.73 -17.69
N ILE A 186 -8.10 10.64 -16.70
CA ILE A 186 -7.19 9.52 -16.49
C ILE A 186 -7.73 8.74 -15.29
N PRO A 187 -8.26 7.52 -15.47
CA PRO A 187 -8.79 6.75 -14.35
C PRO A 187 -7.66 6.32 -13.39
N PRO A 188 -7.95 6.13 -12.08
CA PRO A 188 -6.96 5.62 -11.14
C PRO A 188 -6.51 4.22 -11.56
N ALA A 189 -5.20 4.04 -11.73
CA ALA A 189 -4.64 2.74 -12.08
C ALA A 189 -4.65 1.75 -10.90
N VAL A 190 -4.51 2.29 -9.69
CA VAL A 190 -4.42 1.52 -8.45
C VAL A 190 -5.35 2.11 -7.40
N ILE A 191 -6.00 1.23 -6.64
CA ILE A 191 -6.56 1.57 -5.33
C ILE A 191 -5.84 0.79 -4.24
N GLN A 192 -5.21 1.51 -3.31
CA GLN A 192 -4.54 0.89 -2.18
C GLN A 192 -5.41 0.96 -0.92
N VAL A 193 -5.85 -0.20 -0.42
CA VAL A 193 -6.81 -0.30 0.69
C VAL A 193 -6.41 -1.40 1.66
N GLU A 194 -6.99 -1.37 2.86
CA GLU A 194 -6.89 -2.49 3.78
C GLU A 194 -7.47 -3.72 3.13
N VAL A 195 -6.67 -4.78 3.04
CA VAL A 195 -7.12 -6.10 2.64
C VAL A 195 -6.37 -7.12 3.46
N ASN A 196 -7.11 -8.02 4.11
CA ASN A 196 -6.57 -9.18 4.80
C ASN A 196 -7.70 -10.23 4.93
N PRO A 197 -7.42 -11.45 5.42
CA PRO A 197 -8.45 -12.48 5.59
C PRO A 197 -9.69 -12.06 6.42
N VAL A 198 -9.53 -11.11 7.35
CA VAL A 198 -10.59 -10.55 8.21
C VAL A 198 -11.28 -9.34 7.57
N TRP A 199 -10.71 -8.73 6.53
CA TRP A 199 -11.33 -7.66 5.75
C TRP A 199 -11.05 -7.84 4.26
N GLN A 200 -11.95 -8.55 3.59
CA GLN A 200 -11.70 -9.11 2.27
C GLN A 200 -12.07 -8.19 1.11
N GLN A 201 -12.72 -7.04 1.37
CA GLN A 201 -13.07 -6.04 0.36
C GLN A 201 -13.90 -6.59 -0.83
N ARG A 202 -14.79 -7.56 -0.61
CA ARG A 202 -15.50 -8.28 -1.70
C ARG A 202 -16.22 -7.35 -2.67
N LYS A 203 -16.94 -6.34 -2.16
CA LYS A 203 -17.67 -5.35 -2.97
C LYS A 203 -16.71 -4.52 -3.82
N LEU A 204 -15.67 -3.96 -3.20
CA LEU A 204 -14.67 -3.13 -3.88
C LEU A 204 -13.88 -3.92 -4.92
N ARG A 205 -13.55 -5.18 -4.65
CA ARG A 205 -12.94 -6.10 -5.62
C ARG A 205 -13.78 -6.28 -6.87
N GLY A 206 -15.10 -6.43 -6.72
CA GLY A 206 -16.02 -6.51 -7.86
C GLY A 206 -15.94 -5.27 -8.74
N LEU A 207 -16.04 -4.09 -8.13
CA LEU A 207 -15.94 -2.81 -8.84
C LEU A 207 -14.57 -2.63 -9.51
N CYS A 208 -13.48 -2.91 -8.81
CA CYS A 208 -12.13 -2.75 -9.36
C CYS A 208 -11.89 -3.66 -10.56
N ARG A 209 -12.37 -4.91 -10.50
CA ARG A 209 -12.30 -5.86 -11.62
C ARG A 209 -13.08 -5.35 -12.84
N GLU A 210 -14.29 -4.85 -12.63
CA GLU A 210 -15.12 -4.28 -13.69
C GLU A 210 -14.44 -3.07 -14.36
N LYS A 211 -13.75 -2.24 -13.57
CA LYS A 211 -13.13 -1.00 -14.03
C LYS A 211 -11.65 -1.13 -14.42
N GLY A 212 -11.07 -2.33 -14.33
CA GLY A 212 -9.64 -2.55 -14.64
C GLY A 212 -8.66 -1.88 -13.66
N ILE A 213 -9.07 -1.65 -12.41
CA ILE A 213 -8.27 -1.00 -11.37
C ILE A 213 -7.55 -2.06 -10.55
N GLN A 214 -6.23 -1.94 -10.39
CA GLN A 214 -5.46 -2.87 -9.58
C GLN A 214 -5.67 -2.58 -8.09
N ILE A 215 -6.03 -3.60 -7.31
CA ILE A 215 -6.01 -3.50 -5.85
C ILE A 215 -4.59 -3.70 -5.33
N CYS A 216 -4.19 -2.81 -4.43
CA CYS A 216 -2.97 -2.93 -3.65
C CYS A 216 -3.32 -3.05 -2.16
N ALA A 217 -3.08 -4.22 -1.58
CA ALA A 217 -3.44 -4.55 -0.21
C ALA A 217 -2.42 -3.98 0.79
N TYR A 218 -2.81 -2.97 1.58
CA TYR A 218 -2.06 -2.61 2.79
C TYR A 218 -2.57 -3.41 4.00
N SER A 219 -1.72 -3.52 5.03
CA SER A 219 -2.01 -4.29 6.26
C SER A 219 -2.47 -5.74 6.00
N PRO A 220 -1.81 -6.52 5.11
CA PRO A 220 -2.21 -7.90 4.84
C PRO A 220 -2.11 -8.80 6.07
N LEU A 221 -1.34 -8.39 7.08
CA LEU A 221 -1.15 -9.07 8.36
C LEU A 221 -1.91 -8.39 9.53
N GLY A 222 -2.90 -7.54 9.24
CA GLY A 222 -3.71 -6.84 10.25
C GLY A 222 -2.99 -5.70 10.98
N ALA A 223 -1.75 -5.37 10.59
CA ALA A 223 -0.90 -4.36 11.23
C ALA A 223 -0.77 -4.51 12.76
N SER A 224 -0.68 -5.75 13.23
CA SER A 224 -0.41 -6.10 14.63
C SER A 224 0.71 -5.24 15.23
N GLY A 225 0.50 -4.77 16.45
CA GLY A 225 1.43 -3.89 17.18
C GLY A 225 1.39 -2.41 16.77
N THR A 226 0.48 -2.00 15.88
CA THR A 226 0.29 -0.58 15.50
C THR A 226 -0.98 0.03 16.10
N HIS A 227 -1.06 1.35 16.28
CA HIS A 227 -2.27 2.02 16.78
C HIS A 227 -3.50 1.91 15.84
N TRP A 228 -3.29 1.53 14.58
CA TRP A 228 -4.37 1.33 13.60
C TRP A 228 -4.65 -0.15 13.30
N GLY A 229 -3.96 -1.06 13.99
CA GLY A 229 -3.98 -2.49 13.72
C GLY A 229 -4.72 -3.32 14.75
N SER A 230 -4.69 -4.63 14.54
CA SER A 230 -5.30 -5.63 15.42
C SER A 230 -4.64 -6.99 15.22
N ASP A 231 -4.59 -7.77 16.30
CA ASP A 231 -4.12 -9.17 16.26
C ASP A 231 -5.16 -10.14 15.70
N SER A 232 -6.34 -9.68 15.30
CA SER A 232 -7.41 -10.54 14.77
C SER A 232 -7.00 -11.38 13.56
N VAL A 233 -6.09 -10.87 12.72
CA VAL A 233 -5.53 -11.63 11.59
C VAL A 233 -4.51 -12.66 12.08
N MET A 234 -3.44 -12.22 12.74
CA MET A 234 -2.35 -13.10 13.18
C MET A 234 -2.77 -14.10 14.28
N GLY A 235 -3.82 -13.78 15.03
CA GLY A 235 -4.40 -14.61 16.08
C GLY A 235 -5.46 -15.60 15.60
N SER A 236 -5.88 -15.57 14.33
CA SER A 236 -6.94 -16.41 13.78
C SER A 236 -6.62 -17.90 13.88
N ALA A 237 -7.50 -18.68 14.51
CA ALA A 237 -7.38 -20.14 14.60
C ALA A 237 -7.43 -20.80 13.21
N VAL A 238 -8.32 -20.34 12.33
CA VAL A 238 -8.44 -20.84 10.95
C VAL A 238 -7.10 -20.71 10.21
N LEU A 239 -6.46 -19.55 10.30
CA LEU A 239 -5.19 -19.31 9.60
C LEU A 239 -4.04 -20.10 10.23
N ARG A 240 -4.05 -20.28 11.55
CA ARG A 240 -3.06 -21.11 12.27
C ARG A 240 -3.15 -22.57 11.87
N ASP A 241 -4.35 -23.13 11.78
CA ASP A 241 -4.56 -24.53 11.38
C ASP A 241 -4.05 -24.78 9.95
N ILE A 242 -4.35 -23.85 9.02
CA ILE A 242 -3.89 -23.91 7.63
C ILE A 242 -2.37 -23.79 7.56
N ALA A 243 -1.78 -22.86 8.31
CA ALA A 243 -0.34 -22.69 8.38
C ALA A 243 0.35 -23.98 8.87
N GLN A 244 -0.19 -24.61 9.92
CA GLN A 244 0.32 -25.87 10.46
C GLN A 244 0.21 -27.02 9.45
N SER A 245 -0.92 -27.16 8.75
CA SER A 245 -1.09 -28.26 7.77
C SER A 245 -0.17 -28.14 6.57
N LYS A 246 0.26 -26.93 6.22
CA LYS A 246 1.19 -26.68 5.11
C LYS A 246 2.65 -26.61 5.51
N GLY A 247 2.97 -26.49 6.80
CA GLY A 247 4.33 -26.17 7.24
C GLY A 247 4.75 -24.75 6.91
N ASN A 248 3.80 -23.83 6.78
CA ASN A 248 4.03 -22.40 6.55
C ASN A 248 3.75 -21.59 7.81
N THR A 249 4.11 -20.30 7.80
CA THR A 249 3.69 -19.38 8.85
C THR A 249 2.29 -18.80 8.57
N VAL A 250 1.65 -18.27 9.61
CA VAL A 250 0.38 -17.53 9.46
C VAL A 250 0.56 -16.33 8.52
N ALA A 251 1.72 -15.67 8.54
CA ALA A 251 2.02 -14.57 7.64
C ALA A 251 2.03 -15.03 6.18
N GLN A 252 2.75 -16.11 5.86
CA GLN A 252 2.78 -16.68 4.52
C GLN A 252 1.37 -17.06 4.03
N VAL A 253 0.53 -17.65 4.89
CA VAL A 253 -0.88 -17.96 4.55
C VAL A 253 -1.69 -16.71 4.21
N CYS A 254 -1.56 -15.64 5.01
CA CYS A 254 -2.25 -14.37 4.73
C CYS A 254 -1.79 -13.77 3.40
N LEU A 255 -0.47 -13.70 3.18
CA LEU A 255 0.12 -13.12 1.98
C LEU A 255 -0.21 -13.95 0.73
N ARG A 256 -0.13 -15.28 0.83
CA ARG A 256 -0.57 -16.19 -0.24
C ARG A 256 -2.04 -15.98 -0.58
N TRP A 257 -2.91 -15.85 0.43
CA TRP A 257 -4.33 -15.61 0.19
C TRP A 257 -4.55 -14.32 -0.60
N VAL A 258 -3.92 -13.21 -0.20
CA VAL A 258 -3.98 -11.93 -0.94
C VAL A 258 -3.43 -12.10 -2.37
N TYR A 259 -2.32 -12.82 -2.51
CA TYR A 259 -1.72 -13.14 -3.81
C TYR A 259 -2.65 -14.00 -4.68
N GLU A 260 -3.43 -14.93 -4.15
CA GLU A 260 -4.40 -15.69 -4.94
C GLU A 260 -5.62 -14.86 -5.36
N GLN A 261 -5.89 -13.72 -4.70
CA GLN A 261 -6.97 -12.81 -5.13
C GLN A 261 -6.62 -11.96 -6.37
N GLY A 262 -5.37 -12.02 -6.84
CA GLY A 262 -4.89 -11.18 -7.95
C GLY A 262 -4.35 -9.81 -7.52
N ASP A 263 -4.22 -9.55 -6.22
CA ASP A 263 -3.77 -8.24 -5.73
C ASP A 263 -2.25 -8.09 -5.80
N CYS A 264 -1.81 -6.84 -5.77
CA CYS A 264 -0.50 -6.49 -5.22
C CYS A 264 -0.63 -6.39 -3.68
N LEU A 265 0.38 -6.77 -2.92
CA LEU A 265 0.39 -6.68 -1.46
C LEU A 265 1.58 -5.87 -0.97
N ILE A 266 1.37 -5.09 0.09
CA ILE A 266 2.38 -4.30 0.77
C ILE A 266 2.56 -4.84 2.18
N VAL A 267 3.68 -5.53 2.41
CA VAL A 267 4.01 -6.11 3.71
C VAL A 267 5.22 -5.40 4.31
N LYS A 268 5.12 -5.00 5.58
CA LYS A 268 6.19 -4.29 6.27
C LYS A 268 7.01 -5.25 7.12
N SER A 269 8.33 -5.27 6.93
CA SER A 269 9.29 -5.85 7.88
C SER A 269 10.63 -5.15 7.73
N PHE A 270 11.37 -4.96 8.83
CA PHE A 270 12.79 -4.56 8.81
C PHE A 270 13.73 -5.70 9.24
N ASP A 271 13.15 -6.88 9.42
CA ASP A 271 13.84 -8.11 9.74
C ASP A 271 14.01 -8.93 8.47
N GLU A 272 15.26 -9.27 8.16
CA GLU A 272 15.64 -9.95 6.93
C GLU A 272 14.99 -11.34 6.80
N ALA A 273 14.91 -12.11 7.89
CA ALA A 273 14.32 -13.44 7.85
C ALA A 273 12.84 -13.34 7.46
N ARG A 274 12.10 -12.40 8.07
CA ARG A 274 10.71 -12.11 7.69
C ARG A 274 10.59 -11.56 6.27
N MET A 275 11.55 -10.76 5.78
CA MET A 275 11.52 -10.28 4.38
C MET A 275 11.58 -11.46 3.40
N ARG A 276 12.46 -12.43 3.64
CA ARG A 276 12.60 -13.65 2.82
C ARG A 276 11.35 -14.51 2.90
N GLU A 277 10.86 -14.76 4.11
CA GLU A 277 9.62 -15.50 4.35
C GLU A 277 8.42 -14.90 3.61
N ASN A 278 8.30 -13.56 3.62
CA ASN A 278 7.24 -12.85 2.94
C ASN A 278 7.29 -12.95 1.40
N LEU A 279 8.45 -13.22 0.82
CA LEU A 279 8.59 -13.49 -0.63
C LEU A 279 8.31 -14.96 -0.97
N ASP A 280 8.50 -15.86 -0.01
CA ASP A 280 8.30 -17.30 -0.18
C ASP A 280 6.81 -17.70 -0.06
N ILE A 281 6.02 -17.20 -1.00
CA ILE A 281 4.56 -17.43 -1.07
C ILE A 281 4.10 -17.92 -2.44
N VAL A 282 5.01 -18.15 -3.39
CA VAL A 282 4.66 -18.49 -4.77
C VAL A 282 4.77 -19.99 -5.07
N GLY A 283 5.62 -20.72 -4.34
CA GLY A 283 5.93 -22.14 -4.58
C GLY A 283 4.88 -23.15 -4.12
N TRP A 284 3.76 -22.69 -3.57
CA TRP A 284 2.69 -23.53 -3.03
C TRP A 284 1.37 -22.78 -3.12
N GLU A 285 0.23 -23.48 -3.05
CA GLU A 285 -1.10 -22.87 -3.16
C GLU A 285 -2.05 -23.28 -2.03
N LEU A 286 -3.08 -22.46 -1.81
CA LEU A 286 -4.21 -22.85 -0.98
C LEU A 286 -5.06 -23.86 -1.76
N THR A 287 -5.60 -24.83 -1.05
CA THR A 287 -6.63 -25.73 -1.58
C THR A 287 -7.97 -25.01 -1.60
N GLU A 288 -8.93 -25.58 -2.34
CA GLU A 288 -10.27 -25.02 -2.39
C GLU A 288 -10.95 -25.01 -1.02
N GLU A 289 -10.71 -26.03 -0.20
CA GLU A 289 -11.24 -26.07 1.16
C GLU A 289 -10.64 -24.99 2.06
N GLU A 290 -9.33 -24.77 1.98
CA GLU A 290 -8.67 -23.70 2.74
C GLU A 290 -9.16 -22.31 2.31
N ARG A 291 -9.36 -22.09 1.00
CA ARG A 291 -9.99 -20.87 0.47
C ARG A 291 -11.40 -20.67 1.03
N ARG A 292 -12.23 -21.71 1.07
CA ARG A 292 -13.58 -21.65 1.67
C ARG A 292 -13.53 -21.33 3.16
N ARG A 293 -12.62 -21.96 3.91
CA ARG A 293 -12.42 -21.68 5.35
C ARG A 293 -12.03 -20.22 5.59
N ILE A 294 -11.10 -19.68 4.79
CA ILE A 294 -10.72 -18.26 4.85
C ILE A 294 -11.89 -17.34 4.48
N ALA A 295 -12.66 -17.69 3.44
CA ALA A 295 -13.86 -16.96 3.07
C ALA A 295 -14.93 -16.94 4.18
N GLY A 296 -14.94 -17.93 5.08
CA GLY A 296 -15.82 -17.99 6.24
C GLY A 296 -15.41 -17.13 7.44
N ILE A 297 -14.22 -16.52 7.42
CA ILE A 297 -13.76 -15.69 8.55
C ILE A 297 -14.67 -14.45 8.70
N PRO A 298 -15.17 -14.15 9.92
CA PRO A 298 -15.99 -12.96 10.16
C PRO A 298 -15.30 -11.67 9.68
N GLN A 299 -16.05 -10.84 8.95
CA GLN A 299 -15.52 -9.64 8.32
C GLN A 299 -15.57 -8.45 9.28
N ARG A 300 -14.46 -7.74 9.43
CA ARG A 300 -14.37 -6.50 10.22
C ARG A 300 -13.24 -5.62 9.74
N LYS A 301 -13.55 -4.34 9.49
CA LYS A 301 -12.52 -3.36 9.18
C LYS A 301 -11.67 -3.03 10.41
N ILE A 302 -10.34 -3.17 10.30
CA ILE A 302 -9.40 -2.90 11.39
C ILE A 302 -8.99 -1.43 11.37
N ASN A 303 -8.50 -0.92 10.24
CA ASN A 303 -8.12 0.49 10.12
C ASN A 303 -9.36 1.34 9.81
N ARG A 304 -10.04 1.76 10.88
CA ARG A 304 -11.26 2.58 10.80
C ARG A 304 -11.01 4.07 10.63
N ALA A 305 -9.76 4.52 10.79
CA ALA A 305 -9.34 5.92 10.65
C ALA A 305 -10.14 6.93 11.50
N LEU A 306 -10.41 6.59 12.76
CA LEU A 306 -11.17 7.42 13.72
C LEU A 306 -10.68 8.87 13.85
N ARG A 307 -9.39 9.12 13.57
CA ARG A 307 -8.81 10.48 13.58
C ARG A 307 -9.42 11.45 12.56
N PHE A 308 -10.18 10.95 11.57
CA PHE A 308 -10.89 11.77 10.58
C PHE A 308 -12.39 11.90 10.85
N VAL A 309 -12.87 11.33 11.97
CA VAL A 309 -14.29 11.33 12.34
C VAL A 309 -14.50 12.22 13.55
N SER A 310 -15.42 13.18 13.44
CA SER A 310 -15.80 14.09 14.52
C SER A 310 -17.22 14.62 14.26
N GLU A 311 -18.00 14.85 15.31
CA GLU A 311 -19.36 15.41 15.21
C GLU A 311 -19.40 16.75 14.43
N HIS A 312 -18.32 17.51 14.50
CA HIS A 312 -18.16 18.80 13.82
C HIS A 312 -17.18 18.73 12.63
N GLY A 313 -16.66 17.54 12.30
CA GLY A 313 -15.72 17.33 11.20
C GLY A 313 -16.42 17.05 9.86
N PRO A 314 -15.64 16.81 8.78
CA PRO A 314 -16.17 16.53 7.45
C PRO A 314 -16.85 15.16 7.35
N TYR A 315 -16.49 14.24 8.26
CA TYR A 315 -17.14 12.96 8.44
C TYR A 315 -17.64 12.87 9.87
N LYS A 316 -18.95 12.81 10.07
CA LYS A 316 -19.59 12.77 11.38
C LYS A 316 -19.63 11.37 11.98
N SER A 317 -19.47 10.36 11.14
CA SER A 317 -19.45 8.96 11.54
C SER A 317 -18.50 8.14 10.67
N LEU A 318 -18.23 6.94 11.16
CA LEU A 318 -17.53 5.91 10.38
C LEU A 318 -18.29 5.54 9.11
N ASP A 319 -19.63 5.52 9.17
CA ASP A 319 -20.48 5.24 8.01
C ASP A 319 -20.35 6.32 6.94
N GLU A 320 -20.18 7.60 7.29
CA GLU A 320 -19.93 8.67 6.31
C GLU A 320 -18.54 8.57 5.68
N LEU A 321 -17.52 8.22 6.46
CA LEU A 321 -16.17 8.04 5.95
C LEU A 321 -16.08 6.85 4.99
N TRP A 322 -16.74 5.74 5.31
CA TRP A 322 -16.65 4.49 4.55
C TRP A 322 -17.86 4.19 3.66
N ASP A 323 -18.86 5.08 3.62
CA ASP A 323 -20.13 4.89 2.89
C ASP A 323 -20.80 3.54 3.22
N GLY A 324 -20.79 3.17 4.50
CA GLY A 324 -21.32 1.90 5.02
C GLY A 324 -20.42 0.67 4.80
N GLU A 325 -19.20 0.84 4.29
CA GLU A 325 -18.24 -0.27 4.06
C GLU A 325 -17.31 -0.47 5.27
N ILE A 326 -17.86 -0.86 6.43
CA ILE A 326 -17.14 -1.02 7.70
C ILE A 326 -17.49 -2.29 8.47
#